data_AF-E3JWB7-F1
#
_entry.id   AF-E3JWB7-F1
#
_cell.length_a   1.000
_cell.length_b   1.000
_cell.length_c   1.000
_cell.angle_alpha   90.00
_cell.angle_beta   90.00
_cell.angle_gamma   90.00
#
_symmetry.space_group_name_H-M   'P 1'
#
loop_
_entity.id
_entity.type
_entity.pdbx_description
1 polymer ?
#
loop_
_entity_poly.entity_id
_entity_poly.type
_entity_poly.pdbx_seq_one_letter_code
_entity_poly.pdbx_strand_id
1 'polypeptide(L)'
;MHLEKATKEDDQTFWKLFAAHAASGKFDNLKPFKGLVMAVSVRHERESVGKSLTGVQFSPQFDDFMMTLAAISPRGAHFFQETFAGRSLRSQRDIRAKTSMQLTDGLSVINFERISSILKTLDYSGPLAVGSDQTVCLKSLRVHNGFLVGAQGGDIKFDSEEQLKSLTQDIVKSQNFCPKLRAYTIQVPLPGIPTYVVALLASKDKESSSDIVETHTKFVKMCDKSGMKILSLASDAQMDLTKISDAHLTFVRPKYNVNIKLPLIGNPPRPLVGVQDPKHARKTCVNQILSGARLLSFGKYWISILHLSTIVENQDSSLYVKDVFNSDKQDDGWAYCVFNEDTLKIALQNNDCTGLALYLFYLVEQQKATSGVMSLNRNGISYPSQKILASLADSLLGLIISHREYYANVPLMPWKHGTEACEHIFGWMRVILPNFTVLDARQMMPKIFIIVKSIMSGKVTDTPFQNLVSRKIDDLLSIARKRAVWKVRRALGDFLYFSAPQHVLLRFVVRGNLLDGLVGNTLTLVYL
;
A
#
# COMPACT_ATOMS: atom_id res chain seq x y z
N MET A 1 31.36 -31.35 25.31
CA MET A 1 30.79 -32.16 24.20
C MET A 1 30.03 -31.21 23.28
N HIS A 2 30.39 -31.13 22.00
CA HIS A 2 29.70 -30.25 21.04
C HIS A 2 28.39 -30.89 20.59
N LEU A 3 27.29 -30.11 20.57
CA LEU A 3 25.95 -30.60 20.23
C LEU A 3 25.90 -31.27 18.85
N GLU A 4 26.71 -30.79 17.91
CA GLU A 4 26.85 -31.35 16.56
C GLU A 4 27.48 -32.76 16.52
N LYS A 5 28.38 -33.07 17.45
CA LYS A 5 28.90 -34.44 17.58
C LYS A 5 27.83 -35.37 18.14
N ALA A 6 27.10 -34.92 19.15
CA ALA A 6 26.02 -35.70 19.75
C ALA A 6 24.87 -36.00 18.76
N THR A 7 24.57 -35.12 17.80
CA THR A 7 23.58 -35.40 16.73
C THR A 7 23.98 -36.53 15.79
N LYS A 8 25.26 -36.94 15.78
CA LYS A 8 25.79 -38.01 14.91
C LYS A 8 26.10 -39.30 15.68
N GLU A 9 26.08 -39.27 17.01
CA GLU A 9 26.36 -40.42 17.87
C GLU A 9 25.08 -41.18 18.22
N ASP A 10 24.19 -40.59 19.02
CA ASP A 10 22.93 -41.20 19.44
C ASP A 10 21.93 -40.19 20.01
N ASP A 11 20.64 -40.53 19.96
CA ASP A 11 19.55 -39.66 20.40
C ASP A 11 19.57 -39.37 21.91
N GLN A 12 19.98 -40.31 22.77
CA GLN A 12 19.97 -40.09 24.22
C GLN A 12 21.01 -39.06 24.65
N THR A 13 22.21 -39.14 24.08
CA THR A 13 23.28 -38.16 24.31
C THR A 13 22.87 -36.78 23.84
N PHE A 14 22.21 -36.70 22.68
CA PHE A 14 21.61 -35.46 22.20
C PHE A 14 20.58 -34.89 23.18
N TRP A 15 19.60 -35.67 23.65
CA TRP A 15 18.56 -35.19 24.54
C TRP A 15 19.10 -34.67 25.88
N LYS A 16 20.12 -35.33 26.46
CA LYS A 16 20.77 -34.88 27.70
C LYS A 16 21.47 -33.52 27.52
N LEU A 17 22.19 -33.36 26.41
CA LEU A 17 22.87 -32.09 26.10
C LEU A 17 21.87 -30.98 25.73
N PHE A 18 20.80 -31.32 24.99
CA PHE A 18 19.71 -30.41 24.67
C PHE A 18 19.03 -29.90 25.95
N ALA A 19 18.73 -30.80 26.90
CA ALA A 19 18.14 -30.43 28.20
C ALA A 19 19.08 -29.50 29.00
N ALA A 20 20.38 -29.77 29.04
CA ALA A 20 21.36 -28.88 29.68
C ALA A 20 21.42 -27.49 29.00
N HIS A 21 21.34 -27.44 27.68
CA HIS A 21 21.25 -26.18 26.92
C HIS A 21 19.94 -25.42 27.19
N ALA A 22 18.82 -26.13 27.27
CA ALA A 22 17.54 -25.53 27.61
C ALA A 22 17.52 -24.99 29.05
N ALA A 23 18.06 -25.75 30.01
CA ALA A 23 18.17 -25.36 31.41
C ALA A 23 19.10 -24.15 31.62
N SER A 24 20.12 -23.99 30.78
CA SER A 24 21.00 -22.81 30.77
C SER A 24 20.41 -21.61 30.00
N GLY A 25 19.14 -21.66 29.59
CA GLY A 25 18.43 -20.54 28.97
C GLY A 25 18.81 -20.26 27.52
N LYS A 26 19.55 -21.14 26.84
CA LYS A 26 20.03 -20.89 25.47
C LYS A 26 18.92 -20.71 24.42
N PHE A 27 17.69 -21.12 24.73
CA PHE A 27 16.54 -21.00 23.84
C PHE A 27 15.50 -19.96 24.30
N ASP A 28 15.76 -19.18 25.36
CA ASP A 28 14.75 -18.26 25.91
C ASP A 28 14.36 -17.13 24.94
N ASN A 29 15.26 -16.77 24.04
CA ASN A 29 15.00 -15.81 22.98
C ASN A 29 14.14 -16.40 21.83
N LEU A 30 14.05 -17.73 21.72
CA LEU A 30 13.28 -18.44 20.69
C LEU A 30 11.89 -18.86 21.22
N LYS A 31 11.10 -17.87 21.65
CA LYS A 31 9.78 -18.09 22.28
C LYS A 31 8.83 -18.99 21.47
N PRO A 32 8.69 -18.86 20.13
CA PRO A 32 7.84 -19.76 19.34
C PRO A 32 8.32 -21.22 19.38
N PHE A 33 9.64 -21.45 19.37
CA PHE A 33 10.21 -22.80 19.46
C PHE A 33 9.97 -23.41 20.84
N LYS A 34 10.17 -22.65 21.92
CA LYS A 34 9.85 -23.10 23.28
C LYS A 34 8.38 -23.51 23.38
N GLY A 35 7.48 -22.70 22.82
CA GLY A 35 6.06 -23.00 22.76
C GLY A 35 5.71 -24.23 21.92
N LEU A 36 6.43 -24.49 20.82
CA LEU A 36 6.30 -25.72 20.02
C LEU A 36 6.69 -26.95 20.84
N VAL A 37 7.85 -26.93 21.50
CA VAL A 37 8.33 -28.05 22.33
C VAL A 37 7.31 -28.37 23.42
N MET A 38 6.81 -27.34 24.13
CA MET A 38 5.75 -27.51 25.12
C MET A 38 4.49 -28.14 24.51
N ALA A 39 4.06 -27.67 23.33
CA ALA A 39 2.86 -28.16 22.66
C ALA A 39 2.99 -29.64 22.26
N VAL A 40 4.16 -30.05 21.74
CA VAL A 40 4.45 -31.44 21.36
C VAL A 40 4.52 -32.35 22.60
N SER A 41 5.17 -31.91 23.67
CA SER A 41 5.23 -32.67 24.94
C SER A 41 3.85 -32.89 25.54
N VAL A 42 3.01 -31.84 25.62
CA VAL A 42 1.63 -31.94 26.13
C VAL A 42 0.77 -32.83 25.24
N ARG A 43 0.97 -32.78 23.92
CA ARG A 43 0.28 -33.68 22.98
C ARG A 43 0.60 -35.13 23.29
N HIS A 44 1.88 -35.47 23.43
CA HIS A 44 2.33 -36.82 23.72
C HIS A 44 1.76 -37.34 25.05
N GLU A 45 1.82 -36.52 26.10
CA GLU A 45 1.27 -36.88 27.42
C GLU A 45 -0.23 -37.19 27.32
N ARG A 46 -1.02 -36.35 26.63
CA ARG A 46 -2.46 -36.60 26.47
C ARG A 46 -2.77 -37.85 25.66
N GLU A 47 -2.09 -38.04 24.54
CA GLU A 47 -2.28 -39.21 23.68
C GLU A 47 -1.90 -40.50 24.42
N SER A 48 -0.85 -40.48 25.26
CA SER A 48 -0.44 -41.63 26.08
C SER A 48 -1.51 -42.07 27.09
N VAL A 49 -2.37 -41.16 27.54
CA VAL A 49 -3.49 -41.43 28.46
C VAL A 49 -4.83 -41.52 27.70
N GLY A 50 -4.81 -41.58 26.36
CA GLY A 50 -6.01 -41.68 25.52
C GLY A 50 -6.92 -40.44 25.54
N LYS A 51 -6.41 -39.28 25.98
CA LYS A 51 -7.17 -38.03 26.06
C LYS A 51 -7.08 -37.24 24.75
N SER A 52 -8.17 -36.59 24.38
CA SER A 52 -8.19 -35.68 23.24
C SER A 52 -7.36 -34.40 23.49
N LEU A 53 -6.91 -33.78 22.40
CA LEU A 53 -6.23 -32.48 22.41
C LEU A 53 -7.19 -31.28 22.56
N THR A 54 -8.48 -31.54 22.83
CA THR A 54 -9.46 -30.47 23.04
C THR A 54 -9.18 -29.71 24.34
N GLY A 55 -9.23 -28.38 24.28
CA GLY A 55 -9.01 -27.51 25.43
C GLY A 55 -7.54 -27.32 25.83
N VAL A 56 -6.57 -27.84 25.05
CA VAL A 56 -5.15 -27.52 25.27
C VAL A 56 -4.93 -26.02 25.03
N GLN A 57 -4.28 -25.36 25.99
CA GLN A 57 -3.82 -23.99 25.84
C GLN A 57 -2.40 -23.99 25.28
N PHE A 58 -2.19 -23.21 24.23
CA PHE A 58 -0.88 -23.02 23.62
C PHE A 58 -0.28 -21.70 24.09
N SER A 59 1.05 -21.65 24.17
CA SER A 59 1.73 -20.38 24.47
C SER A 59 1.36 -19.32 23.42
N PRO A 60 1.16 -18.04 23.81
CA PRO A 60 0.75 -16.99 22.88
C PRO A 60 1.69 -16.83 21.69
N GLN A 61 3.01 -16.95 21.91
CA GLN A 61 4.01 -16.76 20.85
C GLN A 61 3.99 -17.89 19.81
N PHE A 62 3.71 -19.12 20.24
CA PHE A 62 3.52 -20.25 19.33
C PHE A 62 2.17 -20.18 18.61
N ASP A 63 1.10 -19.77 19.30
CA ASP A 63 -0.22 -19.59 18.69
C ASP A 63 -0.17 -18.48 17.63
N ASP A 64 0.52 -17.37 17.89
CA ASP A 64 0.78 -16.31 16.91
C ASP A 64 1.55 -16.82 15.68
N PHE A 65 2.57 -17.66 15.89
CA PHE A 65 3.30 -18.32 14.81
C PHE A 65 2.37 -19.20 13.97
N MET A 66 1.56 -20.04 14.60
CA MET A 66 0.58 -20.89 13.91
C MET A 66 -0.49 -20.09 13.19
N MET A 67 -0.93 -18.95 13.75
CA MET A 67 -1.86 -18.05 13.09
C MET A 67 -1.26 -17.41 11.85
N THR A 68 0.02 -17.03 11.93
CA THR A 68 0.78 -16.47 10.79
C THR A 68 0.94 -17.53 9.71
N LEU A 69 1.39 -18.75 10.07
CA LEU A 69 1.50 -19.87 9.15
C LEU A 69 0.17 -20.18 8.46
N ALA A 70 -0.95 -20.17 9.20
CA ALA A 70 -2.27 -20.39 8.66
C ALA A 70 -2.78 -19.26 7.75
N ALA A 71 -2.34 -18.02 7.99
CA ALA A 71 -2.63 -16.89 7.10
C ALA A 71 -1.91 -17.03 5.76
N ILE A 72 -0.66 -17.51 5.79
CA ILE A 72 0.20 -17.72 4.62
C ILE A 72 -0.24 -18.94 3.82
N SER A 73 -0.40 -20.07 4.50
CA SER A 73 -0.75 -21.35 3.91
C SER A 73 -1.59 -22.15 4.89
N PRO A 74 -2.93 -22.13 4.74
CA PRO A 74 -3.81 -22.97 5.55
C PRO A 74 -3.44 -24.46 5.48
N ARG A 75 -3.01 -24.93 4.30
CA ARG A 75 -2.52 -26.31 4.10
C ARG A 75 -1.21 -26.57 4.85
N GLY A 76 -0.27 -25.63 4.80
CA GLY A 76 0.99 -25.73 5.53
C GLY A 76 0.77 -25.75 7.05
N ALA A 77 -0.15 -24.91 7.56
CA ALA A 77 -0.52 -24.92 8.96
C ALA A 77 -1.23 -26.21 9.38
N HIS A 78 -2.10 -26.77 8.52
CA HIS A 78 -2.73 -28.05 8.78
C HIS A 78 -1.71 -29.18 8.87
N PHE A 79 -0.83 -29.29 7.87
CA PHE A 79 0.25 -30.29 7.87
C PHE A 79 1.16 -30.15 9.09
N PHE A 80 1.57 -28.93 9.43
CA PHE A 80 2.38 -28.65 10.63
C PHE A 80 1.64 -29.07 11.91
N GLN A 81 0.36 -28.74 12.03
CA GLN A 81 -0.47 -29.10 13.18
C GLN A 81 -0.59 -30.62 13.33
N GLU A 82 -0.85 -31.34 12.24
CA GLU A 82 -0.96 -32.80 12.22
C GLU A 82 0.36 -33.48 12.58
N THR A 83 1.47 -32.95 12.07
CA THR A 83 2.82 -33.50 12.29
C THR A 83 3.32 -33.24 13.71
N PHE A 84 3.12 -32.02 14.22
CA PHE A 84 3.64 -31.60 15.52
C PHE A 84 2.51 -31.40 16.52
N ALA A 85 2.11 -30.15 16.77
CA ALA A 85 1.00 -29.80 17.62
C ALA A 85 0.56 -28.38 17.26
N GLY A 86 -0.64 -27.99 17.65
CA GLY A 86 -1.11 -26.63 17.47
C GLY A 86 -2.62 -26.52 17.47
N ARG A 87 -3.10 -25.28 17.46
CA ARG A 87 -4.52 -24.99 17.41
C ARG A 87 -5.10 -25.34 16.04
N SER A 88 -6.30 -25.91 16.04
CA SER A 88 -7.03 -26.19 14.81
C SER A 88 -7.43 -24.91 14.08
N LEU A 89 -7.50 -24.99 12.74
CA LEU A 89 -7.96 -23.88 11.90
C LEU A 89 -9.37 -23.39 12.29
N ARG A 90 -10.25 -24.28 12.74
CA ARG A 90 -11.59 -23.93 13.24
C ARG A 90 -11.50 -23.06 14.49
N SER A 91 -10.75 -23.49 15.50
CA SER A 91 -10.58 -22.73 16.74
C SER A 91 -9.88 -21.38 16.48
N GLN A 92 -8.92 -21.32 15.54
CA GLN A 92 -8.32 -20.06 15.11
C GLN A 92 -9.36 -19.10 14.49
N ARG A 93 -10.29 -19.60 13.67
CA ARG A 93 -11.37 -18.78 13.10
C ARG A 93 -12.32 -18.25 14.17
N ASP A 94 -12.67 -19.08 15.15
CA ASP A 94 -13.53 -18.69 16.26
C ASP A 94 -12.87 -17.60 17.12
N ILE A 95 -11.56 -17.73 17.40
CA ILE A 95 -10.80 -16.69 18.10
C ILE A 95 -10.82 -15.40 17.28
N ARG A 96 -10.50 -15.46 15.98
CA ARG A 96 -10.49 -14.27 15.10
C ARG A 96 -11.85 -13.58 15.03
N ALA A 97 -12.93 -14.33 15.05
CA ALA A 97 -14.28 -13.78 15.12
C ALA A 97 -14.51 -13.03 16.44
N LYS A 98 -14.02 -13.57 17.56
CA LYS A 98 -14.12 -12.96 18.89
C LYS A 98 -13.15 -11.79 19.13
N THR A 99 -11.98 -11.79 18.48
CA THR A 99 -10.99 -10.70 18.62
C THR A 99 -11.38 -9.43 17.87
N SER A 100 -12.57 -9.41 17.25
CA SER A 100 -13.09 -8.27 16.50
C SER A 100 -12.12 -7.75 15.44
N MET A 101 -11.31 -8.60 14.81
CA MET A 101 -10.41 -8.15 13.72
C MET A 101 -11.14 -7.96 12.39
N GLN A 102 -12.44 -8.29 12.32
CA GLN A 102 -13.24 -8.12 11.13
C GLN A 102 -13.57 -6.63 10.90
N LEU A 103 -13.51 -6.22 9.64
CA LEU A 103 -13.95 -4.89 9.23
C LEU A 103 -15.48 -4.88 9.15
N THR A 104 -16.11 -3.95 9.87
CA THR A 104 -17.53 -3.68 9.72
C THR A 104 -17.77 -3.01 8.37
N ASP A 105 -18.92 -3.27 7.74
CA ASP A 105 -19.31 -2.60 6.49
C ASP A 105 -19.38 -1.07 6.67
N GLY A 106 -19.15 -0.37 5.56
CA GLY A 106 -19.30 1.07 5.50
C GLY A 106 -18.20 1.84 6.24
N LEU A 107 -18.47 3.13 6.44
CA LEU A 107 -17.68 4.02 7.28
C LEU A 107 -18.14 3.91 8.74
N SER A 108 -18.11 2.70 9.30
CA SER A 108 -18.56 2.43 10.66
C SER A 108 -17.60 2.99 11.71
N VAL A 109 -18.13 3.67 12.73
CA VAL A 109 -17.37 4.25 13.87
C VAL A 109 -16.44 3.22 14.52
N ILE A 110 -16.90 1.97 14.65
CA ILE A 110 -16.17 0.87 15.28
C ILE A 110 -14.80 0.64 14.60
N ASN A 111 -14.73 0.80 13.27
CA ASN A 111 -13.48 0.64 12.53
C ASN A 111 -12.46 1.75 12.87
N PHE A 112 -12.93 2.98 13.08
CA PHE A 112 -12.08 4.13 13.43
C PHE A 112 -11.65 4.08 14.91
N GLU A 113 -12.55 3.74 15.82
CA GLU A 113 -12.25 3.55 17.25
C GLU A 113 -11.20 2.47 17.47
N ARG A 114 -11.24 1.39 16.68
CA ARG A 114 -10.22 0.34 16.72
C ARG A 114 -8.84 0.89 16.40
N ILE A 115 -8.71 1.69 15.35
CA ILE A 115 -7.42 2.29 14.96
C ILE A 115 -6.99 3.28 16.03
N SER A 116 -7.91 4.09 16.55
CA SER A 116 -7.63 5.01 17.67
C SER A 116 -7.08 4.26 18.90
N SER A 117 -7.65 3.10 19.25
CA SER A 117 -7.14 2.23 20.32
C SER A 117 -5.73 1.68 20.04
N ILE A 118 -5.46 1.27 18.80
CA ILE A 118 -4.13 0.82 18.38
C ILE A 118 -3.11 1.97 18.49
N LEU A 119 -3.46 3.17 18.03
CA LEU A 119 -2.59 4.34 18.12
C LEU A 119 -2.30 4.73 19.58
N LYS A 120 -3.29 4.64 20.46
CA LYS A 120 -3.09 4.82 21.92
C LYS A 120 -2.15 3.78 22.51
N THR A 121 -2.25 2.51 22.07
CA THR A 121 -1.34 1.44 22.50
C THR A 121 0.09 1.67 22.04
N LEU A 122 0.27 2.32 20.89
CA LEU A 122 1.57 2.72 20.35
C LEU A 122 2.10 4.03 20.97
N ASP A 123 1.33 4.68 21.85
CA ASP A 123 1.60 6.03 22.37
C ASP A 123 1.86 7.06 21.26
N TYR A 124 1.20 6.88 20.11
CA TYR A 124 1.39 7.75 18.95
C TYR A 124 0.30 8.82 18.88
N SER A 125 0.73 10.09 18.92
CA SER A 125 -0.16 11.25 18.84
C SER A 125 0.18 12.21 17.68
N GLY A 126 1.01 11.78 16.73
CA GLY A 126 1.45 12.57 15.58
C GLY A 126 0.44 12.60 14.42
N PRO A 127 0.86 13.11 13.24
CA PRO A 127 0.02 13.16 12.05
C PRO A 127 -0.22 11.78 11.46
N LEU A 128 -1.32 11.62 10.73
CA LEU A 128 -1.68 10.41 10.01
C LEU A 128 -1.89 10.71 8.52
N ALA A 129 -1.50 9.77 7.67
CA ALA A 129 -1.72 9.82 6.24
C ALA A 129 -2.85 8.85 5.84
N VAL A 130 -3.75 9.32 4.98
CA VAL A 130 -4.85 8.51 4.43
C VAL A 130 -4.57 8.21 2.97
N GLY A 131 -4.74 6.95 2.56
CA GLY A 131 -4.74 6.54 1.16
C GLY A 131 -6.12 6.00 0.77
N SER A 132 -6.64 6.43 -0.37
CA SER A 132 -7.89 5.93 -0.95
C SER A 132 -7.69 5.51 -2.40
N ASP A 133 -8.06 4.29 -2.73
CA ASP A 133 -7.99 3.77 -4.10
C ASP A 133 -9.07 2.70 -4.35
N GLN A 134 -9.28 2.34 -5.61
CA GLN A 134 -10.26 1.37 -6.08
C GLN A 134 -9.61 0.16 -6.75
N THR A 135 -10.18 -1.01 -6.51
CA THR A 135 -9.86 -2.24 -7.24
C THR A 135 -11.11 -2.83 -7.86
N VAL A 136 -10.97 -3.44 -9.04
CA VAL A 136 -12.02 -4.28 -9.63
C VAL A 136 -12.20 -5.55 -8.78
N CYS A 137 -13.45 -5.95 -8.58
CA CYS A 137 -13.83 -7.19 -7.90
C CYS A 137 -14.81 -8.01 -8.75
N LEU A 138 -14.97 -9.29 -8.42
CA LEU A 138 -15.94 -10.17 -9.06
C LEU A 138 -17.37 -9.73 -8.73
N LYS A 139 -18.16 -9.47 -9.78
CA LYS A 139 -19.58 -9.13 -9.70
C LYS A 139 -20.37 -10.35 -9.22
N SER A 140 -20.73 -10.39 -7.95
CA SER A 140 -21.47 -11.51 -7.34
C SER A 140 -22.23 -11.03 -6.11
N LEU A 141 -23.43 -11.59 -5.91
CA LEU A 141 -24.23 -11.38 -4.70
C LEU A 141 -24.01 -12.53 -3.72
N ARG A 142 -23.83 -12.18 -2.44
CA ARG A 142 -23.62 -13.15 -1.36
C ARG A 142 -24.46 -12.76 -0.15
N VAL A 143 -24.93 -13.76 0.60
CA VAL A 143 -25.64 -13.54 1.86
C VAL A 143 -24.66 -13.68 3.02
N HIS A 144 -24.65 -12.70 3.93
CA HIS A 144 -23.86 -12.74 5.14
C HIS A 144 -24.54 -11.98 6.28
N ASN A 145 -24.73 -12.63 7.43
CA ASN A 145 -25.26 -12.03 8.67
C ASN A 145 -26.57 -11.21 8.50
N GLY A 146 -27.51 -11.68 7.67
CA GLY A 146 -28.77 -10.95 7.41
C GLY A 146 -28.67 -9.82 6.39
N PHE A 147 -27.54 -9.74 5.66
CA PHE A 147 -27.32 -8.77 4.60
C PHE A 147 -27.02 -9.44 3.27
N LEU A 148 -27.50 -8.81 2.20
CA LEU A 148 -27.12 -9.09 0.82
C LEU A 148 -25.95 -8.18 0.46
N VAL A 149 -24.80 -8.81 0.18
CA VAL A 149 -23.50 -8.18 -0.05
C VAL A 149 -23.13 -8.29 -1.54
N GLY A 150 -22.56 -7.22 -2.10
CA GLY A 150 -22.07 -7.20 -3.49
C GLY A 150 -22.95 -6.42 -4.47
N ALA A 151 -24.00 -5.75 -3.97
CA ALA A 151 -24.76 -4.76 -4.72
C ALA A 151 -24.03 -3.41 -4.74
N GLN A 152 -24.33 -2.55 -5.73
CA GLN A 152 -23.88 -1.16 -5.69
C GLN A 152 -24.57 -0.42 -4.52
N GLY A 153 -23.82 0.44 -3.82
CA GLY A 153 -24.35 1.24 -2.72
C GLY A 153 -24.18 0.66 -1.32
N GLY A 154 -23.67 -0.58 -1.19
CA GLY A 154 -23.35 -1.18 0.10
C GLY A 154 -24.18 -2.43 0.41
N ASP A 155 -24.14 -2.85 1.67
CA ASP A 155 -24.85 -4.04 2.13
C ASP A 155 -26.34 -3.74 2.33
N ILE A 156 -27.21 -4.59 1.79
CA ILE A 156 -28.66 -4.42 1.86
C ILE A 156 -29.21 -5.39 2.91
N LYS A 157 -29.80 -4.85 3.99
CA LYS A 157 -30.46 -5.68 5.00
C LYS A 157 -31.72 -6.30 4.42
N PHE A 158 -31.98 -7.56 4.76
CA PHE A 158 -33.24 -8.24 4.47
C PHE A 158 -33.76 -8.93 5.73
N ASP A 159 -35.08 -9.01 5.87
CA ASP A 159 -35.75 -9.57 7.04
C ASP A 159 -36.55 -10.86 6.72
N SER A 160 -36.76 -11.20 5.44
CA SER A 160 -37.42 -12.45 5.01
C SER A 160 -36.83 -13.08 3.74
N GLU A 161 -37.16 -14.35 3.48
CA GLU A 161 -36.71 -15.07 2.28
C GLU A 161 -37.36 -14.51 1.00
N GLU A 162 -38.63 -14.10 1.07
CA GLU A 162 -39.35 -13.48 -0.05
C GLU A 162 -38.71 -12.14 -0.43
N GLN A 163 -38.36 -11.33 0.57
CA GLN A 163 -37.67 -10.06 0.35
C GLN A 163 -36.27 -10.29 -0.25
N LEU A 164 -35.54 -11.30 0.23
CA LEU A 164 -34.25 -11.65 -0.36
C LEU A 164 -34.39 -12.06 -1.83
N LYS A 165 -35.41 -12.84 -2.17
CA LYS A 165 -35.70 -13.25 -3.56
C LYS A 165 -36.04 -12.03 -4.44
N SER A 166 -36.90 -11.13 -3.97
CA SER A 166 -37.25 -9.92 -4.74
C SER A 166 -36.04 -9.01 -4.95
N LEU A 167 -35.30 -8.68 -3.89
CA LEU A 167 -34.08 -7.87 -3.96
C LEU A 167 -33.05 -8.47 -4.93
N THR A 168 -32.85 -9.78 -4.88
CA THR A 168 -31.91 -10.47 -5.78
C THR A 168 -32.38 -10.37 -7.23
N GLN A 169 -33.67 -10.60 -7.50
CA GLN A 169 -34.22 -10.47 -8.85
C GLN A 169 -34.12 -9.03 -9.37
N ASP A 170 -34.38 -8.03 -8.54
CA ASP A 170 -34.31 -6.62 -8.91
C ASP A 170 -32.89 -6.21 -9.26
N ILE A 171 -31.90 -6.64 -8.46
CA ILE A 171 -30.48 -6.34 -8.74
C ILE A 171 -30.01 -7.05 -10.01
N VAL A 172 -30.41 -8.30 -10.23
CA VAL A 172 -30.08 -9.05 -11.45
C VAL A 172 -30.69 -8.39 -12.68
N LYS A 173 -31.96 -7.99 -12.63
CA LYS A 173 -32.66 -7.29 -13.73
C LYS A 173 -32.03 -5.93 -14.03
N SER A 174 -31.73 -5.16 -12.99
CA SER A 174 -31.12 -3.83 -13.11
C SER A 174 -29.60 -3.86 -13.34
N GLN A 175 -28.96 -5.04 -13.31
CA GLN A 175 -27.51 -5.23 -13.42
C GLN A 175 -26.70 -4.41 -12.39
N ASN A 176 -27.29 -4.18 -11.22
CA ASN A 176 -26.72 -3.34 -10.14
C ASN A 176 -25.68 -4.06 -9.27
N PHE A 177 -24.86 -4.91 -9.88
CA PHE A 177 -23.73 -5.56 -9.20
C PHE A 177 -22.61 -4.55 -8.95
N CYS A 178 -21.91 -4.71 -7.83
CA CYS A 178 -20.74 -3.91 -7.50
C CYS A 178 -19.54 -4.33 -8.38
N PRO A 179 -19.01 -3.43 -9.24
CA PRO A 179 -17.87 -3.73 -10.10
C PRO A 179 -16.52 -3.47 -9.43
N LYS A 180 -16.48 -2.58 -8.43
CA LYS A 180 -15.26 -2.05 -7.82
C LYS A 180 -15.42 -1.91 -6.32
N LEU A 181 -14.32 -2.09 -5.60
CA LEU A 181 -14.22 -1.89 -4.17
C LEU A 181 -13.28 -0.72 -3.90
N ARG A 182 -13.73 0.26 -3.10
CA ARG A 182 -12.86 1.34 -2.62
C ARG A 182 -12.28 0.97 -1.26
N ALA A 183 -10.97 1.04 -1.12
CA ALA A 183 -10.29 0.91 0.17
C ALA A 183 -9.92 2.28 0.73
N TYR A 184 -10.07 2.43 2.03
CA TYR A 184 -9.42 3.49 2.80
C TYR A 184 -8.39 2.88 3.73
N THR A 185 -7.20 3.45 3.70
CA THR A 185 -6.09 3.07 4.58
C THR A 185 -5.65 4.26 5.43
N ILE A 186 -5.24 3.98 6.66
CA ILE A 186 -4.57 4.93 7.54
C ILE A 186 -3.16 4.43 7.79
N GLN A 187 -2.20 5.34 7.65
CA GLN A 187 -0.78 5.11 7.88
C GLN A 187 -0.27 6.08 8.94
N VAL A 188 0.55 5.56 9.84
CA VAL A 188 1.47 6.41 10.59
C VAL A 188 2.67 6.67 9.66
N PRO A 189 3.00 7.94 9.35
CA PRO A 189 4.06 8.29 8.41
C PRO A 189 5.46 8.13 9.04
N LEU A 190 5.72 6.96 9.64
CA LEU A 190 6.96 6.54 10.26
C LEU A 190 7.31 5.10 9.84
N PRO A 191 8.59 4.71 9.85
CA PRO A 191 9.01 3.37 9.47
C PRO A 191 8.60 2.35 10.56
N GLY A 192 8.49 1.08 10.17
CA GLY A 192 8.22 -0.02 11.11
C GLY A 192 6.77 -0.11 11.63
N ILE A 193 5.92 0.87 11.35
CA ILE A 193 4.49 0.84 11.74
C ILE A 193 3.63 0.37 10.56
N PRO A 194 2.75 -0.63 10.75
CA PRO A 194 1.92 -1.16 9.66
C PRO A 194 0.82 -0.21 9.22
N THR A 195 0.43 -0.36 7.95
CA THR A 195 -0.75 0.29 7.40
C THR A 195 -2.02 -0.41 7.88
N TYR A 196 -3.04 0.37 8.22
CA TYR A 196 -4.34 -0.12 8.69
C TYR A 196 -5.40 0.10 7.62
N VAL A 197 -6.17 -0.95 7.29
CA VAL A 197 -7.38 -0.81 6.46
C VAL A 197 -8.53 -0.41 7.36
N VAL A 198 -9.18 0.70 7.02
CA VAL A 198 -10.26 1.29 7.83
C VAL A 198 -11.63 0.98 7.26
N ALA A 199 -11.73 0.94 5.94
CA ALA A 199 -13.00 0.67 5.26
C ALA A 199 -12.77 0.03 3.89
N LEU A 200 -13.69 -0.86 3.52
CA LEU A 200 -13.80 -1.46 2.19
C LEU A 200 -15.23 -1.25 1.70
N LEU A 201 -15.43 -0.21 0.89
CA LEU A 201 -16.72 0.26 0.43
C LEU A 201 -17.04 -0.31 -0.96
N ALA A 202 -18.26 -0.80 -1.13
CA ALA A 202 -18.79 -1.14 -2.45
C ALA A 202 -18.93 0.13 -3.28
N SER A 203 -18.13 0.26 -4.34
CA SER A 203 -18.14 1.41 -5.23
C SER A 203 -19.17 1.22 -6.34
N LYS A 204 -19.73 2.33 -6.83
CA LYS A 204 -20.55 2.35 -8.04
C LYS A 204 -19.65 2.23 -9.28
N ASP A 205 -20.25 1.84 -10.42
CA ASP A 205 -19.52 1.73 -11.70
C ASP A 205 -19.06 3.09 -12.23
N LYS A 206 -19.93 4.09 -12.08
CA LYS A 206 -19.69 5.50 -12.37
C LYS A 206 -19.90 6.30 -11.10
N GLU A 207 -18.82 6.75 -10.48
CA GLU A 207 -18.88 7.73 -9.39
C GLU A 207 -18.65 9.12 -9.97
N SER A 208 -19.50 10.07 -9.59
CA SER A 208 -19.27 11.48 -9.91
C SER A 208 -18.18 12.05 -9.00
N SER A 209 -17.54 13.14 -9.41
CA SER A 209 -16.58 13.85 -8.56
C SER A 209 -17.20 14.31 -7.24
N SER A 210 -18.48 14.69 -7.24
CA SER A 210 -19.26 15.02 -6.04
C SER A 210 -19.43 13.84 -5.09
N ASP A 211 -19.72 12.63 -5.60
CA ASP A 211 -19.85 11.43 -4.76
C ASP A 211 -18.52 11.11 -4.03
N ILE A 212 -17.39 11.29 -4.72
CA ILE A 212 -16.06 11.06 -4.17
C ILE A 212 -15.75 12.07 -3.06
N VAL A 213 -15.99 13.36 -3.32
CA VAL A 213 -15.78 14.44 -2.34
C VAL A 213 -16.68 14.24 -1.11
N GLU A 214 -17.94 13.87 -1.29
CA GLU A 214 -18.86 13.59 -0.19
C GLU A 214 -18.34 12.41 0.67
N THR A 215 -17.93 11.32 0.02
CA THR A 215 -17.42 10.12 0.71
C THR A 215 -16.13 10.42 1.49
N HIS A 216 -15.20 11.17 0.90
CA HIS A 216 -13.96 11.57 1.59
C HIS A 216 -14.24 12.54 2.73
N THR A 217 -15.18 13.48 2.55
CA THR A 217 -15.59 14.39 3.62
C THR A 217 -16.19 13.62 4.79
N LYS A 218 -17.05 12.62 4.52
CA LYS A 218 -17.57 11.71 5.55
C LYS A 218 -16.43 10.96 6.25
N PHE A 219 -15.48 10.40 5.50
CA PHE A 219 -14.32 9.70 6.07
C PHE A 219 -13.50 10.60 7.01
N VAL A 220 -13.15 11.80 6.56
CA VAL A 220 -12.38 12.78 7.35
C VAL A 220 -13.11 13.18 8.64
N LYS A 221 -14.43 13.43 8.56
CA LYS A 221 -15.26 13.72 9.75
C LYS A 221 -15.28 12.55 10.74
N MET A 222 -15.25 11.32 10.27
CA MET A 222 -15.20 10.13 11.13
C MET A 222 -13.85 9.97 11.81
N CYS A 223 -12.75 10.29 11.11
CA CYS A 223 -11.42 10.35 11.71
C CYS A 223 -11.36 11.38 12.84
N ASP A 224 -11.86 12.60 12.58
CA ASP A 224 -11.89 13.69 13.56
C ASP A 224 -12.69 13.30 14.81
N LYS A 225 -13.90 12.74 14.64
CA LYS A 225 -14.72 12.22 15.75
C LYS A 225 -14.01 11.16 16.59
N SER A 226 -13.07 10.42 16.00
CA SER A 226 -12.30 9.36 16.67
C SER A 226 -10.97 9.87 17.25
N GLY A 227 -10.74 11.19 17.24
CA GLY A 227 -9.53 11.83 17.74
C GLY A 227 -8.30 11.63 16.86
N MET A 228 -8.46 11.22 15.60
CA MET A 228 -7.36 10.93 14.69
C MET A 228 -6.91 12.19 13.93
N LYS A 229 -5.62 12.50 14.03
CA LYS A 229 -5.00 13.70 13.47
C LYS A 229 -4.60 13.48 12.01
N ILE A 230 -5.57 13.50 11.09
CA ILE A 230 -5.29 13.35 9.66
C ILE A 230 -4.59 14.60 9.13
N LEU A 231 -3.45 14.40 8.47
CA LEU A 231 -2.68 15.45 7.81
C LEU A 231 -2.83 15.40 6.30
N SER A 232 -2.95 14.22 5.70
CA SER A 232 -3.06 14.09 4.25
C SER A 232 -4.09 13.07 3.81
N LEU A 233 -4.64 13.29 2.62
CA LEU A 233 -5.48 12.34 1.91
C LEU A 233 -4.97 12.19 0.48
N ALA A 234 -4.54 10.97 0.14
CA ALA A 234 -4.11 10.59 -1.18
C ALA A 234 -5.20 9.86 -1.96
N SER A 235 -5.43 10.27 -3.21
CA SER A 235 -6.32 9.56 -4.14
C SER A 235 -5.92 9.81 -5.60
N ASP A 236 -6.40 8.94 -6.49
CA ASP A 236 -6.16 9.04 -7.94
C ASP A 236 -6.90 10.22 -8.60
N ALA A 237 -7.96 10.71 -7.97
CA ALA A 237 -8.73 11.85 -8.46
C ALA A 237 -8.10 13.14 -7.96
N GLN A 238 -7.90 14.12 -8.86
CA GLN A 238 -7.49 15.45 -8.42
C GLN A 238 -8.62 16.08 -7.60
N MET A 239 -8.40 16.23 -6.30
CA MET A 239 -9.41 16.75 -5.39
C MET A 239 -9.14 18.20 -5.06
N ASP A 240 -10.15 19.03 -5.31
CA ASP A 240 -10.19 20.36 -4.76
C ASP A 240 -10.69 20.30 -3.31
N LEU A 241 -9.78 19.95 -2.39
CA LEU A 241 -10.09 19.85 -0.96
C LEU A 241 -10.35 21.23 -0.33
N THR A 242 -10.06 22.34 -1.03
CA THR A 242 -10.31 23.69 -0.50
C THR A 242 -11.78 23.92 -0.16
N LYS A 243 -12.70 23.15 -0.76
CA LYS A 243 -14.14 23.21 -0.50
C LYS A 243 -14.60 22.46 0.76
N ILE A 244 -13.71 21.72 1.41
CA ILE A 244 -14.06 20.91 2.60
C ILE A 244 -14.28 21.79 3.84
N SER A 245 -13.63 22.95 3.90
CA SER A 245 -13.70 23.87 5.03
C SER A 245 -13.64 25.30 4.53
N ASP A 246 -14.32 26.22 5.22
CA ASP A 246 -14.23 27.67 4.98
C ASP A 246 -12.98 28.29 5.62
N ALA A 247 -12.36 27.59 6.57
CA ALA A 247 -11.11 28.00 7.18
C ALA A 247 -9.92 27.41 6.43
N HIS A 248 -8.93 28.24 6.10
CA HIS A 248 -7.75 27.83 5.36
C HIS A 248 -6.45 28.37 5.95
N LEU A 249 -5.43 27.53 5.96
CA LEU A 249 -4.05 27.97 6.07
C LEU A 249 -3.60 28.45 4.69
N THR A 250 -3.15 29.69 4.61
CA THR A 250 -2.68 30.29 3.36
C THR A 250 -1.23 30.70 3.48
N PHE A 251 -0.40 30.23 2.56
CA PHE A 251 1.01 30.58 2.46
C PHE A 251 1.26 31.22 1.10
N VAL A 252 1.67 32.49 1.10
CA VAL A 252 1.89 33.27 -0.12
C VAL A 252 3.35 33.73 -0.17
N ARG A 253 4.02 33.43 -1.29
CA ARG A 253 5.33 34.00 -1.65
C ARG A 253 5.23 34.60 -3.06
N PRO A 254 4.82 35.88 -3.18
CA PRO A 254 4.57 36.53 -4.46
C PRO A 254 5.80 36.52 -5.39
N LYS A 255 7.00 36.71 -4.82
CA LYS A 255 8.29 36.68 -5.55
C LYS A 255 8.49 35.38 -6.35
N TYR A 256 7.97 34.27 -5.85
CA TYR A 256 8.12 32.95 -6.45
C TYR A 256 6.81 32.45 -7.08
N ASN A 257 5.77 33.29 -7.13
CA ASN A 257 4.42 32.91 -7.58
C ASN A 257 3.84 31.67 -6.87
N VAL A 258 4.23 31.47 -5.60
CA VAL A 258 3.73 30.35 -4.78
C VAL A 258 2.56 30.84 -3.95
N ASN A 259 1.41 30.17 -4.08
CA ASN A 259 0.22 30.41 -3.27
C ASN A 259 -0.40 29.06 -2.87
N ILE A 260 -0.04 28.60 -1.67
CA ILE A 260 -0.54 27.34 -1.13
C ILE A 260 -1.71 27.65 -0.20
N LYS A 261 -2.87 27.05 -0.48
CA LYS A 261 -4.08 27.19 0.34
C LYS A 261 -4.56 25.81 0.79
N LEU A 262 -4.48 25.54 2.09
CA LEU A 262 -4.86 24.26 2.70
C LEU A 262 -6.11 24.42 3.55
N PRO A 263 -7.14 23.56 3.40
CA PRO A 263 -8.28 23.55 4.31
C PRO A 263 -7.86 23.15 5.72
N LEU A 264 -8.43 23.83 6.72
CA LEU A 264 -8.30 23.48 8.13
C LEU A 264 -9.51 22.67 8.58
N ILE A 265 -9.27 21.48 9.13
CA ILE A 265 -10.29 20.53 9.55
C ILE A 265 -10.14 20.17 11.04
N GLY A 266 -11.26 19.76 11.64
CA GLY A 266 -11.31 19.25 13.00
C GLY A 266 -11.21 20.30 14.10
N ASN A 267 -11.17 19.82 15.34
CA ASN A 267 -11.03 20.66 16.54
C ASN A 267 -9.96 20.08 17.49
N PRO A 268 -8.78 20.71 17.65
CA PRO A 268 -8.37 22.00 17.07
C PRO A 268 -8.15 21.93 15.55
N PRO A 269 -8.28 23.06 14.83
CA PRO A 269 -8.15 23.12 13.37
C PRO A 269 -6.74 22.72 12.92
N ARG A 270 -6.67 21.76 12.00
CA ARG A 270 -5.42 21.20 11.45
C ARG A 270 -5.46 21.20 9.92
N PRO A 271 -4.32 21.42 9.25
CA PRO A 271 -4.27 21.40 7.79
C PRO A 271 -4.51 19.99 7.25
N LEU A 272 -5.29 19.91 6.17
CA LEU A 272 -5.44 18.71 5.36
C LEU A 272 -4.83 18.95 3.97
N VAL A 273 -3.82 18.14 3.63
CA VAL A 273 -3.14 18.19 2.33
C VAL A 273 -3.72 17.12 1.41
N GLY A 274 -4.23 17.53 0.26
CA GLY A 274 -4.59 16.60 -0.80
C GLY A 274 -3.34 16.18 -1.52
N VAL A 275 -3.12 14.87 -1.65
CA VAL A 275 -1.90 14.33 -2.27
C VAL A 275 -2.30 13.54 -3.50
N GLN A 276 -1.64 13.83 -4.61
CA GLN A 276 -1.75 12.99 -5.80
C GLN A 276 -0.67 11.90 -5.77
N ASP A 277 -0.96 10.72 -6.33
CA ASP A 277 0.03 9.65 -6.40
C ASP A 277 1.18 10.01 -7.37
N PRO A 278 2.45 10.12 -6.88
CA PRO A 278 3.60 10.37 -7.73
C PRO A 278 3.83 9.26 -8.78
N LYS A 279 3.47 7.99 -8.49
CA LYS A 279 3.64 6.89 -9.45
C LYS A 279 2.74 7.08 -10.66
N HIS A 280 1.47 7.39 -10.43
CA HIS A 280 0.53 7.71 -11.50
C HIS A 280 1.00 8.91 -12.34
N ALA A 281 1.49 9.97 -11.70
CA ALA A 281 2.03 11.13 -12.41
C ALA A 281 3.20 10.77 -13.33
N ARG A 282 4.12 9.94 -12.86
CA ARG A 282 5.27 9.48 -13.64
C ARG A 282 4.83 8.64 -14.84
N LYS A 283 3.98 7.63 -14.64
CA LYS A 283 3.38 6.83 -15.72
C LYS A 283 2.73 7.73 -16.77
N THR A 284 2.02 8.76 -16.32
CA THR A 284 1.38 9.72 -17.21
C THR A 284 2.40 10.49 -18.05
N CYS A 285 3.51 10.92 -17.46
CA CYS A 285 4.59 11.61 -18.17
C CYS A 285 5.22 10.73 -19.25
N VAL A 286 5.62 9.49 -18.91
CA VAL A 286 6.22 8.60 -19.91
C VAL A 286 5.24 8.22 -21.02
N ASN A 287 3.96 8.02 -20.68
CA ASN A 287 2.92 7.75 -21.67
C ASN A 287 2.79 8.85 -22.74
N GLN A 288 3.17 10.09 -22.44
CA GLN A 288 3.17 11.16 -23.44
C GLN A 288 4.30 11.03 -24.46
N ILE A 289 5.47 10.52 -24.04
CA ILE A 289 6.59 10.22 -24.95
C ILE A 289 6.23 9.03 -25.85
N LEU A 290 5.58 8.00 -25.29
CA LEU A 290 5.26 6.75 -26.01
C LEU A 290 3.96 6.78 -26.82
N SER A 291 3.16 7.84 -26.74
CA SER A 291 1.99 7.95 -27.62
C SER A 291 2.48 8.24 -29.04
N GLY A 292 2.62 7.19 -29.86
CA GLY A 292 3.33 7.19 -31.16
C GLY A 292 2.90 8.19 -32.23
N ALA A 293 1.97 9.09 -31.96
CA ALA A 293 1.57 10.20 -32.84
C ALA A 293 2.08 11.58 -32.36
N ARG A 294 2.88 11.65 -31.29
CA ARG A 294 3.27 12.93 -30.66
C ARG A 294 4.77 13.18 -30.67
N LEU A 295 5.14 14.27 -31.33
CA LEU A 295 6.38 15.01 -31.09
C LEU A 295 6.10 16.00 -29.96
N LEU A 296 6.75 15.87 -28.80
CA LEU A 296 6.69 16.90 -27.76
C LEU A 296 7.73 17.96 -28.08
N SER A 297 7.40 19.24 -28.02
CA SER A 297 8.38 20.32 -28.23
C SER A 297 8.57 21.17 -26.98
N PHE A 298 9.83 21.44 -26.69
CA PHE A 298 10.31 22.28 -25.59
C PHE A 298 11.20 23.37 -26.18
N GLY A 299 10.57 24.41 -26.70
CA GLY A 299 11.24 25.51 -27.37
C GLY A 299 11.83 25.04 -28.70
N LYS A 300 13.15 25.16 -28.85
CA LYS A 300 13.85 24.65 -30.04
C LYS A 300 14.15 23.14 -29.99
N TYR A 301 13.91 22.50 -28.84
CA TYR A 301 14.18 21.08 -28.64
C TYR A 301 12.89 20.28 -28.80
N TRP A 302 13.04 19.00 -29.16
CA TRP A 302 11.91 18.10 -29.35
C TRP A 302 12.19 16.74 -28.70
N ILE A 303 11.13 15.99 -28.44
CA ILE A 303 11.18 14.66 -27.83
C ILE A 303 10.22 13.75 -28.58
N SER A 304 10.68 12.56 -28.90
CA SER A 304 9.82 11.46 -29.35
C SER A 304 10.36 10.13 -28.81
N ILE A 305 9.63 9.06 -29.10
CA ILE A 305 10.06 7.68 -28.85
C ILE A 305 11.41 7.34 -29.50
N LEU A 306 11.82 8.05 -30.56
CA LEU A 306 13.11 7.81 -31.24
C LEU A 306 14.32 8.12 -30.34
N HIS A 307 14.19 9.09 -29.42
CA HIS A 307 15.24 9.35 -28.45
C HIS A 307 15.35 8.21 -27.44
N LEU A 308 14.22 7.62 -27.02
CA LEU A 308 14.23 6.44 -26.15
C LEU A 308 14.75 5.20 -26.88
N SER A 309 14.49 5.04 -28.19
CA SER A 309 15.10 3.95 -28.97
C SER A 309 16.61 4.09 -29.06
N THR A 310 17.11 5.32 -29.17
CA THR A 310 18.55 5.58 -29.16
C THR A 310 19.19 5.23 -27.81
N ILE A 311 18.49 5.51 -26.70
CA ILE A 311 18.99 5.18 -25.36
C ILE A 311 18.93 3.67 -25.10
N VAL A 312 17.88 2.96 -25.52
CA VAL A 312 17.76 1.52 -25.27
C VAL A 312 18.80 0.68 -26.02
N GLU A 313 19.35 1.20 -27.12
CA GLU A 313 20.43 0.59 -27.87
C GLU A 313 21.81 0.79 -27.22
N ASN A 314 21.94 1.70 -26.25
CA ASN A 314 23.18 1.93 -25.54
C ASN A 314 23.46 0.80 -24.53
N GLN A 315 24.69 0.29 -24.51
CA GLN A 315 25.10 -0.83 -23.63
C GLN A 315 25.03 -0.49 -22.14
N ASP A 316 25.20 0.78 -21.78
CA ASP A 316 25.11 1.26 -20.39
C ASP A 316 23.66 1.57 -19.97
N SER A 317 22.69 1.30 -20.85
CA SER A 317 21.28 1.60 -20.60
C SER A 317 20.64 0.60 -19.66
N SER A 318 19.93 1.13 -18.68
CA SER A 318 19.04 0.37 -17.79
C SER A 318 17.66 0.11 -18.42
N LEU A 319 17.37 0.68 -19.59
CA LEU A 319 16.10 0.46 -20.29
C LEU A 319 16.08 -0.92 -20.94
N TYR A 320 14.97 -1.63 -20.81
CA TYR A 320 14.72 -2.80 -21.65
C TYR A 320 14.04 -2.38 -22.95
N VAL A 321 14.26 -3.14 -24.02
CA VAL A 321 13.55 -2.96 -25.30
C VAL A 321 12.03 -2.89 -25.11
N LYS A 322 11.51 -3.71 -24.18
CA LYS A 322 10.09 -3.73 -23.82
C LYS A 322 9.60 -2.48 -23.08
N ASP A 323 10.49 -1.69 -22.48
CA ASP A 323 10.12 -0.46 -21.77
C ASP A 323 9.84 0.69 -22.74
N VAL A 324 10.43 0.61 -23.95
CA VAL A 324 10.23 1.56 -25.05
C VAL A 324 9.19 1.05 -26.05
N PHE A 325 9.27 -0.23 -26.44
CA PHE A 325 8.40 -0.85 -27.43
C PHE A 325 7.48 -1.88 -26.77
N ASN A 326 6.17 -1.82 -27.06
CA ASN A 326 5.17 -2.72 -26.46
C ASN A 326 5.17 -2.70 -24.92
N SER A 327 5.43 -1.53 -24.33
CA SER A 327 5.48 -1.34 -22.88
C SER A 327 4.15 -1.66 -22.21
N ASP A 328 4.22 -2.44 -21.14
CA ASP A 328 3.09 -2.60 -20.23
C ASP A 328 2.89 -1.31 -19.44
N LYS A 329 2.02 -0.44 -19.95
CA LYS A 329 1.73 0.89 -19.39
C LYS A 329 1.23 0.87 -17.94
N GLN A 330 0.88 -0.31 -17.41
CA GLN A 330 0.47 -0.49 -16.01
C GLN A 330 1.61 -0.92 -15.09
N ASP A 331 2.73 -1.42 -15.60
CA ASP A 331 3.94 -1.65 -14.81
C ASP A 331 4.45 -0.28 -14.30
N ASP A 332 4.99 -0.22 -13.08
CA ASP A 332 5.68 0.98 -12.61
C ASP A 332 7.15 0.96 -13.02
N GLY A 333 7.72 -0.24 -13.15
CA GLY A 333 9.15 -0.45 -13.38
C GLY A 333 9.66 0.23 -14.64
N TRP A 334 8.93 0.14 -15.75
CA TRP A 334 9.34 0.83 -16.99
C TRP A 334 9.37 2.36 -16.83
N ALA A 335 8.42 2.93 -16.09
CA ALA A 335 8.39 4.37 -15.85
C ALA A 335 9.56 4.80 -14.94
N TYR A 336 9.94 3.94 -13.98
CA TYR A 336 11.18 4.13 -13.20
C TYR A 336 12.42 4.07 -14.08
N CYS A 337 12.53 3.07 -14.96
CA CYS A 337 13.69 2.92 -15.84
C CYS A 337 13.86 4.14 -16.76
N VAL A 338 12.76 4.75 -17.25
CA VAL A 338 12.83 5.99 -18.06
C VAL A 338 13.25 7.21 -17.23
N PHE A 339 12.77 7.33 -16.00
CA PHE A 339 13.11 8.44 -15.09
C PHE A 339 14.18 8.05 -14.08
N ASN A 340 15.31 7.51 -14.55
CA ASN A 340 16.46 7.21 -13.71
C ASN A 340 17.72 8.01 -14.12
N GLU A 341 18.73 7.92 -13.27
CA GLU A 341 20.00 8.63 -13.46
C GLU A 341 20.74 8.17 -14.71
N ASP A 342 20.77 6.87 -14.99
CA ASP A 342 21.48 6.30 -16.15
C ASP A 342 20.87 6.80 -17.48
N THR A 343 19.53 6.79 -17.60
CA THR A 343 18.83 7.30 -18.78
C THR A 343 19.10 8.79 -18.97
N LEU A 344 19.10 9.59 -17.89
CA LEU A 344 19.43 11.02 -17.98
C LEU A 344 20.89 11.22 -18.41
N LYS A 345 21.82 10.45 -17.84
CA LYS A 345 23.26 10.54 -18.16
C LYS A 345 23.52 10.22 -19.63
N ILE A 346 22.92 9.15 -20.15
CA ILE A 346 23.04 8.76 -21.57
C ILE A 346 22.38 9.83 -22.46
N ALA A 347 21.21 10.36 -22.07
CA ALA A 347 20.55 11.43 -22.81
C ALA A 347 21.40 12.71 -22.87
N LEU A 348 22.13 13.06 -21.80
CA LEU A 348 23.03 14.21 -21.75
C LEU A 348 24.30 14.03 -22.60
N GLN A 349 24.71 12.79 -22.86
CA GLN A 349 25.88 12.47 -23.69
C GLN A 349 25.56 12.50 -25.20
N ASN A 350 24.28 12.46 -25.57
CA ASN A 350 23.84 12.46 -26.96
C ASN A 350 23.17 13.79 -27.33
N ASN A 351 23.79 14.54 -28.25
CA ASN A 351 23.30 15.84 -28.70
C ASN A 351 21.86 15.78 -29.25
N ASP A 352 21.49 14.69 -29.92
CA ASP A 352 20.13 14.50 -30.46
C ASP A 352 19.10 14.27 -29.34
N CYS A 353 19.55 13.74 -28.20
CA CYS A 353 18.72 13.52 -27.01
C CYS A 353 18.63 14.73 -26.07
N THR A 354 19.17 15.89 -26.44
CA THR A 354 19.14 17.10 -25.58
C THR A 354 17.73 17.45 -25.12
N GLY A 355 16.73 17.33 -26.00
CA GLY A 355 15.33 17.56 -25.63
C GLY A 355 14.80 16.57 -24.59
N LEU A 356 15.21 15.30 -24.68
CA LEU A 356 14.85 14.26 -23.71
C LEU A 356 15.57 14.47 -22.37
N ALA A 357 16.85 14.81 -22.38
CA ALA A 357 17.58 15.19 -21.17
C ALA A 357 16.91 16.38 -20.47
N LEU A 358 16.53 17.42 -21.23
CA LEU A 358 15.78 18.55 -20.70
C LEU A 358 14.42 18.11 -20.15
N TYR A 359 13.71 17.18 -20.78
CA TYR A 359 12.42 16.68 -20.26
C TYR A 359 12.55 15.92 -18.94
N LEU A 360 13.52 15.01 -18.87
CA LEU A 360 13.84 14.22 -17.69
C LEU A 360 14.25 15.13 -16.52
N PHE A 361 14.99 16.21 -16.82
CA PHE A 361 15.40 17.22 -15.86
C PHE A 361 14.29 18.22 -15.49
N TYR A 362 13.53 18.73 -16.47
CA TYR A 362 12.46 19.72 -16.30
C TYR A 362 11.25 19.17 -15.54
N LEU A 363 10.96 17.87 -15.65
CA LEU A 363 9.92 17.24 -14.85
C LEU A 363 10.29 17.08 -13.37
N VAL A 364 11.56 17.28 -13.01
CA VAL A 364 12.04 17.36 -11.63
C VAL A 364 11.98 18.80 -11.08
N GLU A 365 12.03 19.80 -11.96
CA GLU A 365 12.11 21.23 -11.63
C GLU A 365 10.98 21.99 -12.33
N GLN A 366 9.88 22.31 -11.66
CA GLN A 366 8.99 23.38 -12.15
C GLN A 366 8.44 24.32 -11.08
N GLN A 367 8.88 25.58 -11.16
CA GLN A 367 8.08 26.67 -11.75
C GLN A 367 8.98 27.90 -12.01
N LYS A 368 9.14 28.36 -13.27
CA LYS A 368 9.29 29.79 -13.61
C LYS A 368 8.76 30.10 -15.01
N ALA A 369 8.10 31.26 -15.09
CA ALA A 369 7.45 31.84 -16.25
C ALA A 369 8.31 31.85 -17.52
N THR A 370 7.69 31.52 -18.66
CA THR A 370 8.12 32.04 -19.96
C THR A 370 7.07 33.02 -20.46
N SER A 371 7.24 34.30 -20.12
CA SER A 371 6.71 35.40 -20.92
C SER A 371 7.58 35.50 -22.18
N GLY A 372 7.15 34.86 -23.26
CA GLY A 372 7.81 34.95 -24.56
C GLY A 372 7.71 33.67 -25.38
N VAL A 373 6.97 33.73 -26.48
CA VAL A 373 6.93 32.78 -27.63
C VAL A 373 6.40 31.35 -27.36
N MET A 374 6.28 30.89 -26.11
CA MET A 374 5.79 29.55 -25.78
C MET A 374 4.29 29.49 -25.47
N SER A 375 3.58 28.60 -26.15
CA SER A 375 2.24 28.14 -25.76
C SER A 375 2.34 26.66 -25.35
N LEU A 376 2.48 26.41 -24.04
CA LEU A 376 2.39 25.07 -23.42
C LEU A 376 1.08 24.35 -23.77
N ASN A 377 0.04 25.11 -24.19
CA ASN A 377 -1.25 24.61 -24.64
C ASN A 377 -1.25 23.99 -26.04
N ARG A 378 -0.21 24.22 -26.86
CA ARG A 378 -0.19 23.75 -28.26
C ARG A 378 0.73 22.55 -28.50
N ASN A 379 1.93 22.49 -27.90
CA ASN A 379 2.93 21.46 -28.24
C ASN A 379 3.72 20.86 -27.04
N GLY A 380 3.38 21.21 -25.80
CA GLY A 380 4.06 20.72 -24.59
C GLY A 380 3.40 19.49 -23.97
N ILE A 381 3.65 19.27 -22.67
CA ILE A 381 2.97 18.24 -21.88
C ILE A 381 1.46 18.52 -21.88
N SER A 382 0.62 17.49 -21.99
CA SER A 382 -0.84 17.68 -21.93
C SER A 382 -1.28 18.45 -20.69
N TYR A 383 -2.28 19.33 -20.84
CA TYR A 383 -2.83 20.14 -19.75
C TYR A 383 -3.20 19.31 -18.50
N PRO A 384 -3.85 18.13 -18.62
CA PRO A 384 -4.08 17.26 -17.46
C PRO A 384 -2.80 16.89 -16.71
N SER A 385 -1.71 16.55 -17.41
CA SER A 385 -0.46 16.16 -16.75
C SER A 385 0.30 17.33 -16.15
N GLN A 386 0.25 18.53 -16.75
CA GLN A 386 0.77 19.74 -16.10
C GLN A 386 0.04 20.00 -14.78
N LYS A 387 -1.28 19.83 -14.77
CA LYS A 387 -2.11 20.01 -13.58
C LYS A 387 -1.79 18.99 -12.49
N ILE A 388 -1.46 17.75 -12.87
CA ILE A 388 -1.01 16.68 -11.95
C ILE A 388 0.34 17.05 -11.31
N LEU A 389 1.30 17.49 -12.12
CA LEU A 389 2.65 17.85 -11.64
C LEU A 389 2.64 19.08 -10.74
N ALA A 390 1.87 20.12 -11.10
CA ALA A 390 1.65 21.28 -10.25
C ALA A 390 1.01 20.87 -8.91
N SER A 391 -0.02 20.01 -8.96
CA SER A 391 -0.66 19.49 -7.76
C SER A 391 0.31 18.74 -6.85
N LEU A 392 1.26 17.97 -7.39
CA LEU A 392 2.28 17.28 -6.60
C LEU A 392 3.23 18.24 -5.89
N ALA A 393 3.67 19.31 -6.57
CA ALA A 393 4.52 20.33 -5.97
C ALA A 393 3.78 21.07 -4.84
N ASP A 394 2.54 21.47 -5.09
CA ASP A 394 1.68 22.12 -4.09
C ASP A 394 1.42 21.20 -2.89
N SER A 395 1.22 19.90 -3.13
CA SER A 395 1.06 18.89 -2.08
C SER A 395 2.32 18.78 -1.21
N LEU A 396 3.51 18.71 -1.82
CA LEU A 396 4.76 18.60 -1.08
C LEU A 396 5.03 19.86 -0.25
N LEU A 397 4.84 21.05 -0.82
CA LEU A 397 4.95 22.31 -0.09
C LEU A 397 3.94 22.37 1.06
N GLY A 398 2.70 21.95 0.81
CA GLY A 398 1.67 21.88 1.84
C GLY A 398 2.05 20.95 2.99
N LEU A 399 2.64 19.79 2.70
CA LEU A 399 3.16 18.87 3.71
C LEU A 399 4.30 19.50 4.51
N ILE A 400 5.26 20.16 3.84
CA ILE A 400 6.41 20.82 4.51
C ILE A 400 5.91 21.92 5.46
N ILE A 401 5.01 22.78 4.99
CA ILE A 401 4.44 23.88 5.80
C ILE A 401 3.67 23.30 6.99
N SER A 402 2.84 22.29 6.75
CA SER A 402 2.04 21.65 7.80
C SER A 402 2.90 20.96 8.85
N HIS A 403 3.98 20.27 8.45
CA HIS A 403 4.93 19.68 9.39
C HIS A 403 5.63 20.75 10.22
N ARG A 404 6.14 21.81 9.58
CA ARG A 404 6.81 22.91 10.26
C ARG A 404 5.94 23.58 11.32
N GLU A 405 4.67 23.85 11.00
CA GLU A 405 3.77 24.64 11.85
C GLU A 405 3.01 23.80 12.89
N TYR A 406 2.66 22.55 12.58
CA TYR A 406 1.79 21.73 13.44
C TYR A 406 2.45 20.47 13.99
N TYR A 407 3.54 19.99 13.37
CA TYR A 407 4.16 18.70 13.70
C TYR A 407 5.70 18.78 13.67
N ALA A 408 6.28 19.87 14.19
CA ALA A 408 7.72 20.14 14.10
C ALA A 408 8.61 19.01 14.69
N ASN A 409 8.09 18.28 15.67
CA ASN A 409 8.80 17.18 16.33
C ASN A 409 8.65 15.82 15.62
N VAL A 410 7.91 15.77 14.50
CA VAL A 410 7.71 14.53 13.73
C VAL A 410 8.40 14.68 12.38
N PRO A 411 9.32 13.76 12.01
CA PRO A 411 9.99 13.83 10.73
C PRO A 411 8.99 13.70 9.58
N LEU A 412 9.16 14.51 8.53
CA LEU A 412 8.39 14.38 7.31
C LEU A 412 8.96 13.24 6.46
N MET A 413 8.12 12.25 6.14
CA MET A 413 8.42 11.14 5.24
C MET A 413 7.44 11.15 4.07
N PRO A 414 7.70 11.93 3.00
CA PRO A 414 6.67 12.19 2.01
C PRO A 414 6.19 10.92 1.28
N TRP A 415 6.93 9.81 1.30
CA TRP A 415 6.60 8.56 0.61
C TRP A 415 5.53 7.76 1.35
N LYS A 416 5.24 8.13 2.60
CA LYS A 416 4.14 7.57 3.40
C LYS A 416 2.79 8.26 3.15
N HIS A 417 2.76 9.30 2.31
CA HIS A 417 1.56 10.09 2.03
C HIS A 417 0.87 9.72 0.70
N GLY A 418 1.20 8.59 0.08
CA GLY A 418 0.61 8.12 -1.19
C GLY A 418 -0.46 7.04 -1.07
N THR A 419 -0.96 6.56 -2.21
CA THR A 419 -1.97 5.47 -2.32
C THR A 419 -1.36 4.07 -2.36
N GLU A 420 -0.03 3.94 -2.41
CA GLU A 420 0.69 2.68 -2.59
C GLU A 420 0.27 1.56 -1.62
N ALA A 421 -0.05 1.87 -0.36
CA ALA A 421 -0.49 0.83 0.55
C ALA A 421 -1.82 0.18 0.13
N CYS A 422 -2.72 0.93 -0.51
CA CYS A 422 -3.94 0.38 -1.09
C CYS A 422 -3.59 -0.64 -2.19
N GLU A 423 -2.68 -0.29 -3.09
CA GLU A 423 -2.23 -1.19 -4.17
C GLU A 423 -1.65 -2.48 -3.62
N HIS A 424 -0.81 -2.40 -2.58
CA HIS A 424 -0.24 -3.57 -1.92
C HIS A 424 -1.30 -4.44 -1.27
N ILE A 425 -2.28 -3.84 -0.58
CA ILE A 425 -3.41 -4.57 -0.01
C ILE A 425 -4.21 -5.28 -1.11
N PHE A 426 -4.46 -4.62 -2.24
CA PHE A 426 -5.12 -5.24 -3.39
C PHE A 426 -4.29 -6.37 -4.01
N GLY A 427 -2.97 -6.21 -4.07
CA GLY A 427 -2.03 -7.27 -4.45
C GLY A 427 -2.18 -8.49 -3.55
N TRP A 428 -2.17 -8.30 -2.23
CA TRP A 428 -2.38 -9.37 -1.25
C TRP A 428 -3.74 -10.04 -1.36
N MET A 429 -4.81 -9.27 -1.58
CA MET A 429 -6.14 -9.83 -1.83
C MET A 429 -6.10 -10.79 -3.04
N ARG A 430 -5.42 -10.40 -4.13
CA ARG A 430 -5.30 -11.23 -5.34
C ARG A 430 -4.38 -12.43 -5.17
N VAL A 431 -3.36 -12.34 -4.32
CA VAL A 431 -2.50 -13.50 -3.97
C VAL A 431 -3.31 -14.56 -3.21
N ILE A 432 -4.21 -14.13 -2.31
CA ILE A 432 -5.07 -15.05 -1.55
C ILE A 432 -6.18 -15.60 -2.46
N LEU A 433 -6.86 -14.72 -3.20
CA LEU A 433 -7.95 -15.08 -4.10
C LEU A 433 -7.96 -14.13 -5.32
N PRO A 434 -7.51 -14.58 -6.52
CA PRO A 434 -7.38 -13.71 -7.69
C PRO A 434 -8.68 -13.01 -8.10
N ASN A 435 -9.80 -13.73 -8.05
CA ASN A 435 -11.13 -13.25 -8.40
C ASN A 435 -12.01 -13.19 -7.15
N PHE A 436 -11.78 -12.21 -6.29
CA PHE A 436 -12.50 -12.04 -5.04
C PHE A 436 -13.80 -11.24 -5.21
N THR A 437 -14.83 -11.59 -4.44
CA THR A 437 -16.05 -10.78 -4.28
C THR A 437 -15.87 -9.71 -3.19
N VAL A 438 -16.82 -8.77 -3.07
CA VAL A 438 -16.83 -7.76 -1.98
C VAL A 438 -16.77 -8.44 -0.59
N LEU A 439 -17.54 -9.52 -0.40
CA LEU A 439 -17.56 -10.26 0.85
C LEU A 439 -16.20 -10.93 1.13
N ASP A 440 -15.61 -11.56 0.11
CA ASP A 440 -14.30 -12.20 0.26
C ASP A 440 -13.23 -11.17 0.67
N ALA A 441 -13.25 -9.98 0.05
CA ALA A 441 -12.33 -8.88 0.40
C ALA A 441 -12.37 -8.55 1.89
N ARG A 442 -13.58 -8.38 2.46
CA ARG A 442 -13.77 -8.10 3.89
C ARG A 442 -13.32 -9.25 4.78
N GLN A 443 -13.63 -10.48 4.41
CA GLN A 443 -13.25 -11.68 5.17
C GLN A 443 -11.74 -11.99 5.13
N MET A 444 -11.03 -11.50 4.11
CA MET A 444 -9.57 -11.64 4.00
C MET A 444 -8.80 -10.67 4.90
N MET A 445 -9.41 -9.56 5.35
CA MET A 445 -8.72 -8.50 6.09
C MET A 445 -8.00 -8.94 7.37
N PRO A 446 -8.61 -9.78 8.25
CA PRO A 446 -7.89 -10.28 9.42
C PRO A 446 -6.62 -11.06 9.05
N LYS A 447 -6.64 -11.81 7.93
CA LYS A 447 -5.46 -12.57 7.47
C LYS A 447 -4.38 -11.63 6.93
N ILE A 448 -4.75 -10.67 6.09
CA ILE A 448 -3.82 -9.69 5.52
C ILE A 448 -3.17 -8.88 6.65
N PHE A 449 -3.92 -8.46 7.65
CA PHE A 449 -3.37 -7.71 8.79
C PHE A 449 -2.33 -8.51 9.59
N ILE A 450 -2.58 -9.81 9.84
CA ILE A 450 -1.61 -10.68 10.51
C ILE A 450 -0.32 -10.82 9.68
N ILE A 451 -0.44 -10.97 8.36
CA ILE A 451 0.71 -11.08 7.45
C ILE A 451 1.51 -9.78 7.45
N VAL A 452 0.87 -8.63 7.22
CA VAL A 452 1.52 -7.31 7.19
C VAL A 452 2.22 -7.02 8.53
N LYS A 453 1.55 -7.27 9.66
CA LYS A 453 2.16 -7.12 10.99
C LYS A 453 3.38 -8.02 11.17
N SER A 454 3.36 -9.25 10.65
CA SER A 454 4.47 -10.19 10.78
C SER A 454 5.68 -9.81 9.94
N ILE A 455 5.45 -9.30 8.72
CA ILE A 455 6.50 -8.78 7.85
C ILE A 455 7.14 -7.54 8.47
N MET A 456 6.33 -6.56 8.90
CA MET A 456 6.86 -5.30 9.42
C MET A 456 7.54 -5.42 10.79
N SER A 457 7.23 -6.46 11.55
CA SER A 457 7.97 -6.79 12.79
C SER A 457 9.25 -7.58 12.56
N GLY A 458 9.63 -7.83 11.29
CA GLY A 458 10.84 -8.58 10.94
C GLY A 458 10.79 -10.07 11.29
N LYS A 459 9.62 -10.59 11.70
CA LYS A 459 9.45 -12.02 12.06
C LYS A 459 9.42 -12.93 10.84
N VAL A 460 9.13 -12.36 9.69
CA VAL A 460 9.10 -13.01 8.39
C VAL A 460 9.96 -12.17 7.46
N THR A 461 11.03 -12.76 6.91
CA THR A 461 11.78 -12.13 5.81
C THR A 461 10.98 -12.25 4.51
N ASP A 462 11.14 -11.32 3.57
CA ASP A 462 10.42 -11.38 2.27
C ASP A 462 10.88 -12.52 1.35
N THR A 463 12.07 -13.09 1.60
CA THR A 463 12.75 -14.08 0.76
C THR A 463 12.04 -15.45 0.63
N PRO A 464 11.46 -16.07 1.66
CA PRO A 464 10.71 -17.33 1.52
C PRO A 464 9.41 -17.16 0.73
N PHE A 465 8.83 -15.96 0.69
CA PHE A 465 7.57 -15.67 0.01
C PHE A 465 7.74 -15.41 -1.48
N GLN A 466 8.84 -14.76 -1.88
CA GLN A 466 9.23 -14.65 -3.29
C GLN A 466 9.28 -16.04 -3.96
N ASN A 467 9.75 -17.06 -3.23
CA ASN A 467 9.83 -18.44 -3.74
C ASN A 467 8.48 -19.19 -3.73
N LEU A 468 7.61 -18.96 -2.74
CA LEU A 468 6.28 -19.59 -2.67
C LEU A 468 5.33 -19.05 -3.76
N VAL A 469 5.40 -17.74 -4.02
CA VAL A 469 4.67 -17.07 -5.11
C VAL A 469 5.20 -17.56 -6.46
N SER A 470 6.52 -17.67 -6.63
CA SER A 470 7.12 -18.18 -7.87
C SER A 470 6.71 -19.62 -8.17
N ARG A 471 6.76 -20.52 -7.19
CA ARG A 471 6.39 -21.95 -7.39
C ARG A 471 4.90 -22.18 -7.69
N LYS A 472 3.99 -21.51 -6.97
CA LYS A 472 2.54 -21.61 -7.26
C LYS A 472 2.17 -21.01 -8.61
N ILE A 473 2.89 -19.97 -9.04
CA ILE A 473 2.74 -19.37 -10.36
C ILE A 473 3.22 -20.35 -11.43
N ASP A 474 4.37 -21.01 -11.26
CA ASP A 474 4.87 -21.99 -12.24
C ASP A 474 3.95 -23.22 -12.39
N ASP A 475 3.34 -23.69 -11.30
CA ASP A 475 2.32 -24.75 -11.36
C ASP A 475 1.05 -24.31 -12.10
N LEU A 476 0.56 -23.08 -11.86
CA LEU A 476 -0.60 -22.49 -12.56
C LEU A 476 -0.30 -22.20 -14.04
N LEU A 477 0.94 -21.86 -14.37
CA LEU A 477 1.39 -21.59 -15.74
C LEU A 477 1.52 -22.86 -16.59
N SER A 478 1.79 -24.01 -15.98
CA SER A 478 1.76 -25.30 -16.69
C SER A 478 0.35 -25.65 -17.20
N ILE A 479 -0.68 -25.23 -16.46
CA ILE A 479 -2.10 -25.47 -16.77
C ILE A 479 -2.67 -24.36 -17.69
N ALA A 480 -2.15 -23.13 -17.61
CA ALA A 480 -2.68 -21.95 -18.32
C ALA A 480 -2.05 -21.65 -19.69
N ARG A 481 -1.27 -22.57 -20.28
CA ARG A 481 -0.58 -22.39 -21.59
C ARG A 481 -1.49 -22.13 -22.82
N LYS A 482 -2.77 -21.81 -22.66
CA LYS A 482 -3.67 -21.43 -23.77
C LYS A 482 -4.33 -20.05 -23.68
N ARG A 483 -4.13 -19.22 -22.64
CA ARG A 483 -4.60 -17.81 -22.65
C ARG A 483 -3.73 -16.91 -21.77
N ALA A 484 -3.33 -15.77 -22.32
CA ALA A 484 -2.42 -14.81 -21.71
C ALA A 484 -3.01 -14.17 -20.43
N VAL A 485 -2.45 -14.51 -19.26
CA VAL A 485 -2.65 -13.78 -18.01
C VAL A 485 -1.32 -13.80 -17.24
N TRP A 486 -0.59 -12.67 -17.25
CA TRP A 486 0.65 -12.52 -16.48
C TRP A 486 0.65 -11.15 -15.79
N LYS A 487 0.31 -11.13 -14.49
CA LYS A 487 0.36 -9.94 -13.61
C LYS A 487 0.63 -10.35 -12.15
N VAL A 488 1.82 -10.84 -11.80
CA VAL A 488 2.19 -11.00 -10.36
C VAL A 488 3.69 -10.85 -10.07
N ARG A 489 4.59 -10.77 -11.07
CA ARG A 489 6.01 -11.09 -10.80
C ARG A 489 6.90 -10.03 -10.09
N ARG A 490 6.44 -8.83 -9.70
CA ARG A 490 7.38 -7.79 -9.22
C ARG A 490 7.02 -7.00 -7.95
N ALA A 491 5.99 -7.37 -7.19
CA ALA A 491 5.59 -6.58 -6.01
C ALA A 491 6.48 -6.74 -4.74
N LEU A 492 7.44 -7.67 -4.71
CA LEU A 492 8.11 -8.10 -3.47
C LEU A 492 9.62 -7.82 -3.37
N GLY A 493 10.27 -7.31 -4.43
CA GLY A 493 11.69 -6.91 -4.37
C GLY A 493 11.91 -5.51 -3.80
N ASP A 494 10.88 -4.68 -3.87
CA ASP A 494 10.98 -3.24 -3.56
C ASP A 494 10.74 -2.92 -2.07
N PHE A 495 10.50 -3.94 -1.24
CA PHE A 495 10.35 -3.77 0.21
C PHE A 495 11.66 -3.31 0.88
N LEU A 496 12.80 -3.42 0.21
CA LEU A 496 14.11 -2.94 0.68
C LEU A 496 14.71 -1.82 -0.20
N TYR A 497 14.23 -1.64 -1.43
CA TYR A 497 14.59 -0.49 -2.27
C TYR A 497 13.55 0.61 -2.12
N PHE A 498 13.41 1.07 -0.88
CA PHE A 498 12.79 2.35 -0.61
C PHE A 498 13.65 3.46 -1.19
N SER A 499 12.98 4.44 -1.78
CA SER A 499 13.52 5.76 -2.14
C SER A 499 14.22 5.88 -3.51
N ALA A 500 13.46 6.39 -4.47
CA ALA A 500 14.01 7.12 -5.61
C ALA A 500 13.15 8.33 -6.02
N PRO A 501 11.80 8.27 -6.00
CA PRO A 501 10.99 9.39 -6.50
C PRO A 501 11.16 10.69 -5.72
N GLN A 502 11.29 10.58 -4.39
CA GLN A 502 11.31 11.73 -3.51
C GLN A 502 12.71 12.19 -3.14
N HIS A 503 13.72 11.33 -3.29
CA HIS A 503 15.11 11.76 -3.09
C HIS A 503 15.55 12.74 -4.17
N VAL A 504 15.00 12.64 -5.39
CA VAL A 504 15.25 13.59 -6.48
C VAL A 504 14.51 14.92 -6.25
N LEU A 505 13.22 14.87 -5.89
CA LEU A 505 12.45 16.07 -5.53
C LEU A 505 13.00 16.78 -4.27
N LEU A 506 13.42 16.03 -3.24
CA LEU A 506 14.06 16.60 -2.05
C LEU A 506 15.48 17.10 -2.30
N ARG A 507 16.32 16.42 -3.10
CA ARG A 507 17.71 16.88 -3.37
C ARG A 507 17.74 18.23 -4.10
N PHE A 508 16.72 18.55 -4.92
CA PHE A 508 16.62 19.82 -5.63
C PHE A 508 15.88 20.91 -4.85
N VAL A 509 14.77 20.58 -4.15
CA VAL A 509 14.10 21.54 -3.25
C VAL A 509 15.04 22.03 -2.14
N VAL A 510 15.98 21.19 -1.68
CA VAL A 510 17.02 21.55 -0.69
C VAL A 510 18.17 22.40 -1.25
N ARG A 511 18.38 22.43 -2.57
CA ARG A 511 19.44 23.26 -3.19
C ARG A 511 18.95 24.57 -3.81
N GLY A 512 17.64 24.79 -3.88
CA GLY A 512 17.06 26.08 -4.23
C GLY A 512 16.83 26.95 -2.99
N ASN A 513 17.13 28.26 -3.08
CA ASN A 513 16.90 29.29 -2.06
C ASN A 513 15.44 29.41 -1.52
N LEU A 514 14.54 28.50 -1.89
CA LEU A 514 13.16 28.41 -1.40
C LEU A 514 13.11 27.83 0.02
N LEU A 515 13.99 26.88 0.37
CA LEU A 515 14.08 26.35 1.73
C LEU A 515 14.78 27.27 2.71
N ASP A 516 15.72 28.13 2.29
CA ASP A 516 16.36 29.10 3.19
C ASP A 516 15.34 30.07 3.84
N GLY A 517 14.18 30.27 3.20
CA GLY A 517 13.05 31.03 3.75
C GLY A 517 12.01 30.21 4.52
N LEU A 518 12.15 28.88 4.57
CA LEU A 518 11.26 27.91 5.25
C LEU A 518 11.97 27.23 6.44
N VAL A 519 13.29 27.10 6.41
CA VAL A 519 14.11 26.45 7.43
C VAL A 519 14.50 27.48 8.50
N GLY A 520 13.67 27.57 9.53
CA GLY A 520 14.19 27.81 10.88
C GLY A 520 14.67 26.47 11.46
N ASN A 521 15.49 26.50 12.52
CA ASN A 521 16.24 25.38 13.13
C ASN A 521 15.44 24.10 13.58
N THR A 522 14.22 23.84 13.09
CA THR A 522 13.30 22.83 13.65
C THR A 522 12.76 21.78 12.66
N LEU A 523 13.00 21.86 11.35
CA LEU A 523 12.49 20.82 10.41
C LEU A 523 13.52 19.69 10.22
N THR A 524 13.22 18.48 10.71
CA THR A 524 14.04 17.28 10.45
C THR A 524 13.46 16.48 9.28
N LEU A 525 14.21 16.38 8.18
CA LEU A 525 13.90 15.51 7.04
C LEU A 525 14.70 14.21 7.17
N VAL A 526 14.03 13.07 7.09
CA VAL A 526 14.70 11.77 7.09
C VAL A 526 14.96 11.37 5.64
N TYR A 527 16.22 11.07 5.32
CA TYR A 527 16.63 10.42 4.09
C TYR A 527 16.98 8.97 4.42
N LEU A 528 16.46 8.00 3.66
CA LEU A 528 16.85 6.59 3.77
C LEU A 528 17.82 6.21 2.66
#